data_AF-A0A0R2TV70-F1
#
_entry.id   AF-A0A0R2TV70-F1
#
_cell.length_a   1.000
_cell.length_b   1.000
_cell.length_c   1.000
_cell.angle_alpha   90.00
_cell.angle_beta   90.00
_cell.angle_gamma   90.00
#
_symmetry.space_group_name_H-M   'P 1'
#
loop_
_entity.id
_entity.type
_entity.pdbx_description
1 polymer ?
#
loop_
_entity_poly.entity_id
_entity_poly.type
_entity_poly.pdbx_seq_one_letter_code
_entity_poly.pdbx_strand_id
1 'polypeptide(L)'
;MLMTHNLELDAQWLTFLHQRCSPAYVGLLGPVERRESVLKLSEIPDLEWLDKHVNGPVGLDIGGELPESIALSILAQCHAVLYGASGEVLNKRSYIRVNPS
;
A
#
# COMPACT_ATOMS: atom_id res chain seq x y z
N MET A 1 3.55 -5.34 -5.12
CA MET A 1 2.14 -5.27 -5.54
C MET A 1 1.58 -6.67 -5.54
N LEU A 2 0.41 -6.87 -4.93
CA LEU A 2 -0.36 -8.12 -4.90
C LEU A 2 -1.64 -7.89 -5.72
N MET A 3 -1.79 -8.67 -6.79
CA MET A 3 -2.84 -8.50 -7.80
C MET A 3 -2.99 -9.77 -8.65
N THR A 4 -2.84 -10.95 -8.04
CA THR A 4 -2.90 -12.22 -8.78
C THR A 4 -4.31 -12.59 -9.26
N HIS A 5 -5.30 -11.71 -9.01
CA HIS A 5 -6.74 -11.95 -9.18
C HIS A 5 -7.29 -13.13 -8.36
N ASN A 6 -6.46 -13.80 -7.55
CA ASN A 6 -6.82 -14.91 -6.67
C ASN A 6 -6.60 -14.48 -5.21
N LEU A 7 -7.62 -14.63 -4.35
CA LEU A 7 -7.57 -14.13 -2.98
C LEU A 7 -6.62 -14.96 -2.11
N GLU A 8 -6.68 -16.29 -2.27
CA GLU A 8 -5.88 -17.25 -1.51
C GLU A 8 -4.40 -17.10 -1.83
N LEU A 9 -4.06 -16.87 -3.09
CA LEU A 9 -2.68 -16.67 -3.52
C LEU A 9 -2.13 -15.33 -3.02
N ASP A 10 -2.90 -14.24 -3.11
CA ASP A 10 -2.51 -12.95 -2.55
C ASP A 10 -2.32 -13.05 -1.03
N ALA A 11 -3.18 -13.80 -0.32
CA ALA A 11 -3.05 -14.05 1.12
C ALA A 11 -1.78 -14.85 1.47
N GLN A 12 -1.48 -15.91 0.72
CA GLN A 12 -0.25 -16.70 0.90
C GLN A 12 1.01 -15.84 0.68
N TRP A 13 1.01 -14.99 -0.36
CA TRP A 13 2.10 -14.05 -0.58
C TRP A 13 2.24 -13.07 0.56
N LEU A 14 1.12 -12.57 1.10
CA LEU A 14 1.14 -11.66 2.24
C LEU A 14 1.73 -12.33 3.49
N THR A 15 1.31 -13.56 3.81
CA THR A 15 1.86 -14.35 4.92
C THR A 15 3.34 -14.62 4.72
N PHE A 16 3.76 -14.98 3.51
CA PHE A 16 5.18 -15.17 3.17
C PHE A 16 5.98 -13.88 3.41
N LEU A 17 5.48 -12.75 2.93
CA LEU A 17 6.13 -11.45 3.12
C LEU A 17 6.25 -11.09 4.59
N HIS A 18 5.21 -11.31 5.40
CA HIS A 18 5.25 -11.07 6.85
C HIS A 18 6.32 -11.92 7.55
N GLN A 19 6.41 -13.21 7.20
CA GLN A 19 7.31 -14.15 7.90
C GLN A 19 8.77 -14.06 7.44
N ARG A 20 9.01 -13.69 6.18
CA ARG A 20 10.35 -13.79 5.55
C ARG A 20 10.96 -12.45 5.22
N CYS A 21 10.19 -11.37 5.19
CA CYS A 21 10.63 -10.05 4.76
C CYS A 21 10.00 -8.94 5.61
N SER A 22 10.49 -7.71 5.46
CA SER A 22 9.80 -6.52 5.94
C SER A 22 9.81 -5.51 4.79
N PRO A 23 8.94 -5.70 3.78
CA PRO A 23 8.89 -4.78 2.66
C PRO A 23 8.44 -3.41 3.16
N ALA A 24 9.11 -2.35 2.69
CA ALA A 24 8.69 -0.99 3.03
C ALA A 24 7.27 -0.66 2.53
N TYR A 25 6.80 -1.34 1.48
CA TYR A 25 5.48 -1.14 0.90
C TYR A 25 4.92 -2.45 0.33
N VAL A 26 3.69 -2.79 0.74
CA VAL A 26 2.84 -3.80 0.09
C VAL A 26 1.57 -3.11 -0.36
N GLY A 27 1.24 -3.26 -1.64
CA GLY A 27 0.01 -2.73 -2.20
C GLY A 27 -0.91 -3.83 -2.71
N LEU A 28 -2.15 -3.84 -2.26
CA LEU A 28 -3.25 -4.69 -2.72
C LEU A 28 -4.13 -3.90 -3.69
N LEU A 29 -4.10 -4.26 -4.99
CA LEU A 29 -4.99 -3.63 -5.95
C LEU A 29 -6.40 -4.25 -5.88
N GLY A 30 -7.41 -3.38 -5.81
CA GLY A 30 -8.81 -3.76 -5.83
C GLY A 30 -9.63 -2.98 -4.81
N PRO A 31 -10.93 -3.30 -4.71
CA PRO A 31 -11.84 -2.63 -3.78
C PRO A 31 -11.54 -3.02 -2.32
N VAL A 32 -12.13 -2.30 -1.37
CA VAL A 32 -11.88 -2.48 0.07
C VAL A 32 -12.18 -3.91 0.51
N GLU A 33 -13.27 -4.49 0.01
CA GLU A 33 -13.72 -5.84 0.33
C GLU A 33 -12.69 -6.90 -0.10
N ARG A 34 -11.98 -6.67 -1.21
CA ARG A 34 -10.89 -7.55 -1.65
C ARG A 34 -9.75 -7.51 -0.65
N ARG A 35 -9.32 -6.32 -0.22
CA ARG A 35 -8.28 -6.17 0.81
C ARG A 35 -8.68 -6.93 2.07
N GLU A 36 -9.86 -6.66 2.61
CA GLU A 36 -10.33 -7.28 3.85
C GLU A 36 -10.35 -8.81 3.75
N SER A 37 -10.79 -9.34 2.60
CA SER A 37 -10.78 -10.77 2.33
C SER A 37 -9.36 -11.36 2.35
N VAL A 38 -8.39 -10.70 1.71
CA VAL A 38 -6.98 -11.13 1.72
C VAL A 38 -6.39 -11.07 3.12
N LEU A 39 -6.65 -9.99 3.87
CA LEU A 39 -6.18 -9.84 5.25
C LEU A 39 -6.71 -10.97 6.14
N LYS A 40 -8.01 -11.25 6.04
CA LYS A 40 -8.66 -12.34 6.79
C LYS A 40 -8.07 -13.71 6.43
N LEU A 41 -7.88 -13.99 5.15
CA LEU A 41 -7.32 -15.27 4.67
C LEU A 41 -5.84 -15.44 5.00
N SER A 42 -5.10 -14.36 5.22
CA SER A 42 -3.66 -14.43 5.55
C SER A 42 -3.39 -14.92 6.98
N GLU A 43 -4.40 -14.85 7.85
CA GLU A 43 -4.35 -15.23 9.27
C GLU A 43 -3.18 -14.58 10.06
N ILE A 44 -2.71 -13.41 9.60
CA ILE A 44 -1.65 -12.65 10.27
C ILE A 44 -2.22 -12.00 11.55
N PRO A 45 -1.70 -12.33 12.74
CA PRO A 45 -2.20 -11.76 14.00
C PRO A 45 -1.64 -10.35 14.28
N ASP A 46 -0.55 -9.97 13.61
CA ASP A 46 0.13 -8.68 13.80
C ASP A 46 -0.57 -7.56 13.03
N LEU A 47 -1.59 -6.96 13.66
CA LEU A 47 -2.37 -5.87 13.09
C LEU A 47 -1.53 -4.61 12.84
N GLU A 48 -0.54 -4.33 13.69
CA GLU A 48 0.32 -3.16 13.54
C GLU A 48 1.20 -3.28 12.29
N TRP A 49 1.74 -4.48 12.04
CA TRP A 49 2.48 -4.76 10.81
C TRP A 49 1.58 -4.63 9.59
N LEU A 50 0.35 -5.12 9.64
CA LEU A 50 -0.62 -4.99 8.54
C LEU A 50 -0.93 -3.53 8.23
N ASP A 51 -1.24 -2.72 9.24
CA ASP A 51 -1.55 -1.29 9.08
C ASP A 51 -0.35 -0.50 8.55
N LYS A 52 0.86 -0.86 8.98
CA LYS A 52 2.09 -0.16 8.57
C LYS A 52 2.52 -0.47 7.15
N HIS A 53 2.39 -1.73 6.71
CA HIS A 53 3.01 -2.17 5.45
C HIS A 53 2.00 -2.43 4.33
N VAL A 54 0.74 -2.73 4.65
CA VAL A 54 -0.28 -3.13 3.67
C VAL A 54 -1.19 -1.97 3.33
N ASN A 55 -1.17 -1.58 2.06
CA ASN A 55 -1.93 -0.47 1.49
C ASN A 55 -3.03 -1.04 0.57
N GLY A 56 -4.25 -0.53 0.69
CA GLY A 56 -5.41 -1.06 -0.03
C GLY A 56 -6.70 -0.30 0.34
N PRO A 57 -7.48 0.21 -0.63
CA PRO A 57 -7.13 0.35 -2.04
C PRO A 57 -5.82 1.11 -2.19
N VAL A 58 -4.96 0.65 -3.09
CA VAL A 58 -3.67 1.30 -3.32
C VAL A 58 -3.84 2.59 -4.08
N GLY A 59 -2.90 3.50 -3.87
CA GLY A 59 -2.83 4.79 -4.55
C GLY A 59 -3.31 5.95 -3.70
N LEU A 60 -2.90 7.15 -4.12
CA LEU A 60 -3.42 8.41 -3.60
C LEU A 60 -4.71 8.79 -4.33
N ASP A 61 -5.62 9.48 -3.65
CA ASP A 61 -6.80 10.04 -4.29
C ASP A 61 -6.43 11.25 -5.15
N ILE A 62 -6.06 10.99 -6.40
CA ILE A 62 -5.71 12.00 -7.42
C ILE A 62 -6.71 12.07 -8.57
N GLY A 63 -7.81 11.31 -8.48
CA GLY A 63 -8.80 11.13 -9.54
C GLY A 63 -8.31 10.38 -10.78
N GLY A 64 -9.17 10.31 -11.79
CA GLY A 64 -8.90 9.64 -13.07
C GLY A 64 -9.17 8.13 -13.04
N GLU A 65 -9.79 7.63 -14.11
CA GLU A 65 -10.21 6.22 -14.22
C GLU A 65 -9.36 5.43 -15.22
N LEU A 66 -8.50 6.12 -15.98
CA LEU A 66 -7.62 5.49 -16.95
C LEU A 66 -6.51 4.69 -16.23
N PRO A 67 -6.03 3.58 -16.83
CA PRO A 67 -4.95 2.78 -16.26
C PRO A 67 -3.71 3.59 -15.88
N GLU A 68 -3.37 4.61 -16.66
CA GLU A 68 -2.22 5.50 -16.43
C GLU A 68 -2.42 6.38 -15.18
N SER A 69 -3.64 6.87 -14.96
CA SER A 69 -3.99 7.64 -13.75
C SER A 69 -3.90 6.77 -12.50
N ILE A 70 -4.41 5.53 -12.58
CA ILE A 70 -4.33 4.55 -11.49
C ILE A 70 -2.86 4.18 -11.24
N ALA A 71 -2.06 3.95 -12.28
CA ALA A 71 -0.64 3.66 -12.13
C ALA A 71 0.11 4.82 -11.46
N LEU A 72 -0.16 6.05 -11.88
CA LEU A 72 0.43 7.25 -11.29
C LEU A 72 0.07 7.38 -9.80
N SER A 73 -1.19 7.12 -9.44
CA SER A 73 -1.63 7.22 -8.04
C SER A 73 -0.92 6.22 -7.14
N ILE A 74 -0.73 4.99 -7.62
CA ILE A 74 -0.03 3.91 -6.92
C ILE A 74 1.46 4.24 -6.76
N LEU A 75 2.10 4.70 -7.84
CA LEU A 75 3.51 5.10 -7.80
C LEU A 75 3.74 6.27 -6.85
N ALA A 76 2.83 7.25 -6.82
CA ALA A 76 2.89 8.38 -5.90
C ALA A 76 2.76 7.93 -4.43
N GLN A 77 1.84 7.02 -4.12
CA GLN A 77 1.70 6.45 -2.76
C GLN A 77 2.96 5.65 -2.37
N CYS A 78 3.43 4.77 -3.25
CA CYS A 78 4.64 3.96 -3.02
C CYS A 78 5.85 4.85 -2.74
N HIS A 79 6.07 5.89 -3.55
CA HIS A 79 7.13 6.87 -3.33
C HIS A 79 6.95 7.58 -1.97
N ALA A 80 5.73 8.04 -1.66
CA ALA A 80 5.47 8.69 -0.37
C ALA A 80 5.86 7.79 0.80
N VAL A 81 5.48 6.50 0.79
CA VAL A 81 5.85 5.53 1.83
C VAL A 81 7.36 5.32 1.91
N LEU A 82 8.05 5.13 0.78
CA LEU A 82 9.50 4.91 0.74
C LEU A 82 10.31 6.09 1.32
N TYR A 83 9.80 7.31 1.19
CA TYR A 83 10.41 8.53 1.73
C TYR A 83 9.72 9.02 3.03
N GLY A 84 8.86 8.18 3.62
CA GLY A 84 8.11 8.43 4.85
C GLY A 84 7.17 9.63 4.80
N ALA A 85 6.80 10.13 3.62
CA ALA A 85 5.94 11.28 3.40
C ALA A 85 4.44 10.88 3.47
N SER A 86 3.57 11.84 3.82
CA SER A 86 2.12 11.59 3.93
C SER A 86 1.36 11.49 2.60
N GLY A 87 1.93 11.92 1.48
CA GLY A 87 1.20 12.05 0.22
C GLY A 87 0.17 13.20 0.18
N GLU A 88 0.06 14.00 1.23
CA GLU A 88 -0.83 15.16 1.28
C GLU A 88 -0.27 16.39 0.55
N VAL A 89 -1.16 17.34 0.24
CA VAL A 89 -0.80 18.64 -0.34
C VAL A 89 0.18 19.42 0.54
N LEU A 90 1.20 20.01 -0.08
CA LEU A 90 2.30 20.67 0.65
C LEU A 90 1.84 21.90 1.45
N ASN A 91 0.78 22.59 1.03
CA ASN A 91 0.26 23.75 1.75
C ASN A 91 -0.43 23.41 3.09
N LYS A 92 -0.70 22.12 3.35
CA LYS A 92 -1.09 21.64 4.68
C LYS A 92 0.11 21.37 5.59
N ARG A 93 1.34 21.48 5.07
CA ARG A 93 2.57 21.30 5.86
C ARG A 93 3.14 22.64 6.30
N SER A 94 3.58 22.69 7.55
CA SER A 94 4.26 23.85 8.14
C SER A 94 5.73 23.98 7.71
N TYR A 95 6.29 22.98 7.01
CA TYR A 95 7.69 22.97 6.54
C TYR A 95 7.90 21.98 5.38
N ILE A 96 8.92 22.23 4.55
CA ILE A 96 9.37 21.32 3.47
C ILE A 96 10.38 20.33 4.04
N ARG A 97 10.24 19.03 3.70
CA ARG A 97 11.24 18.04 4.07
C ARG A 97 12.49 18.22 3.23
N VAL A 98 13.60 18.45 3.91
CA VAL A 98 14.94 18.27 3.36
C VAL A 98 15.41 16.93 3.90
N ASN A 99 15.62 15.93 3.03
CA ASN A 99 16.23 14.68 3.49
C ASN A 99 17.64 15.01 3.98
N PRO A 100 18.03 14.64 5.22
CA PRO A 100 19.44 14.62 5.57
C PRO A 100 20.11 13.52 4.73
N SER A 101 21.22 13.90 4.10
CA SER A 101 22.12 13.03 3.33
C SER A 101 22.69 11.89 4.16
#